data_AF-A0A2W5QHD6-F1
#
_entry.id   AF-A0A2W5QHD6-F1
#
_cell.length_a   1.000
_cell.length_b   1.000
_cell.length_c   1.000
_cell.angle_alpha   90.00
_cell.angle_beta   90.00
_cell.angle_gamma   90.00
#
_symmetry.space_group_name_H-M   'P 1'
#
loop_
_entity.id
_entity.type
_entity.pdbx_description
1 polymer ?
#
loop_
_entity_poly.entity_id
_entity_poly.type
_entity_poly.pdbx_seq_one_letter_code
_entity_poly.pdbx_strand_id
1 'polypeptide(L)'
;MPKKATTQALDTLDIDSLCDRLIAGESQREVAAKLKIGIASLARWIGDEAHPERSARVREARIAAARAFDEKAEQELRDAKDPFTLARAKELAHHYRWKASKADPRGYGEKIEVDQRTTITDLTDEQLEARLAAMQAKINASAKPG
;
A
#
# COMPACT_ATOMS: atom_id res chain seq x y z
N MET A 1 6.86 31.54 -0.87
CA MET A 1 6.40 31.58 0.54
C MET A 1 7.61 31.87 1.43
N PRO A 2 7.56 32.85 2.33
CA PRO A 2 8.69 33.12 3.22
C PRO A 2 8.91 31.95 4.18
N LYS A 3 10.13 31.39 4.23
CA LYS A 3 10.51 30.23 5.06
C LYS A 3 10.05 30.34 6.53
N LYS A 4 10.03 31.55 7.08
CA LYS A 4 9.70 31.83 8.48
C LYS A 4 8.25 31.47 8.87
N ALA A 5 7.29 31.70 7.97
CA ALA A 5 5.88 31.37 8.22
C ALA A 5 5.62 29.85 8.22
N THR A 6 6.33 29.12 7.36
CA THR A 6 6.25 27.65 7.29
C THR A 6 6.75 27.00 8.57
N THR A 7 7.84 27.50 9.14
CA THR A 7 8.41 26.99 10.40
C THR A 7 7.42 27.19 11.55
N GLN A 8 6.86 28.39 11.70
CA GLN A 8 5.93 28.69 12.78
C GLN A 8 4.65 27.82 12.74
N ALA A 9 4.13 27.51 11.55
CA ALA A 9 2.96 26.63 11.41
C ALA A 9 3.26 25.15 11.71
N LEU A 10 4.52 24.73 11.54
CA LEU A 10 4.97 23.38 11.90
C LEU A 10 5.33 23.27 13.38
N ASP A 11 5.82 24.35 13.98
CA ASP A 11 6.14 24.40 15.41
C ASP A 11 4.87 24.33 16.29
N THR A 12 3.74 24.83 15.77
CA THR A 12 2.44 24.74 16.44
C THR A 12 1.67 23.47 16.08
N LEU A 13 2.14 22.70 15.07
CA LEU A 13 1.51 21.46 14.67
C LEU A 13 1.91 20.37 15.65
N ASP A 14 0.95 19.93 16.46
CA ASP A 14 1.12 18.74 17.27
C ASP A 14 0.95 17.46 16.42
N ILE A 15 1.74 16.45 16.74
CA ILE A 15 1.73 15.16 16.05
C ILE A 15 0.41 14.41 16.26
N ASP A 16 -0.24 14.55 17.42
CA ASP A 16 -1.52 13.91 17.70
C ASP A 16 -2.59 14.47 16.76
N SER A 17 -2.64 15.80 16.64
CA SER A 17 -3.56 16.47 15.73
C SER A 17 -3.34 16.08 14.26
N LEU A 18 -2.09 15.92 13.81
CA LEU A 18 -1.81 15.39 12.48
C LEU A 18 -2.36 13.96 12.34
N CYS A 19 -2.08 13.09 13.31
CA CYS A 19 -2.52 11.70 13.30
C CYS A 19 -4.05 11.59 13.25
N ASP A 20 -4.78 12.35 14.08
CA ASP A 20 -6.24 12.36 14.12
C ASP A 20 -6.85 12.74 12.77
N ARG A 21 -6.26 13.75 12.10
CA ARG A 21 -6.70 14.17 10.77
C ARG A 21 -6.46 13.10 9.71
N LEU A 22 -5.31 12.42 9.76
CA LEU A 22 -5.02 11.31 8.85
C LEU A 22 -5.98 10.13 9.10
N ILE A 23 -6.26 9.80 10.36
CA ILE A 23 -7.22 8.76 10.77
C ILE A 23 -8.62 9.08 10.23
N ALA A 24 -9.04 10.34 10.27
CA ALA A 24 -10.29 10.82 9.65
C ALA A 24 -10.27 10.77 8.09
N GLY A 25 -9.21 10.23 7.50
CA GLY A 25 -9.05 10.03 6.07
C GLY A 25 -8.63 11.28 5.32
N GLU A 26 -8.14 12.32 5.99
CA GLU A 26 -7.55 13.48 5.33
C GLU A 26 -6.19 13.12 4.72
N SER A 27 -5.93 13.59 3.51
CA SER A 27 -4.62 13.43 2.87
C SER A 27 -3.62 14.45 3.40
N GLN A 28 -2.33 14.09 3.40
CA GLN A 28 -1.26 15.04 3.75
C GLN A 28 -1.24 16.28 2.85
N ARG A 29 -1.75 16.17 1.61
CA ARG A 29 -1.88 17.31 0.70
C ARG A 29 -2.93 18.29 1.19
N GLU A 30 -4.09 17.81 1.63
CA GLU A 30 -5.14 18.64 2.23
C GLU A 30 -4.68 19.25 3.56
N VAL A 31 -3.99 18.45 4.39
CA VAL A 31 -3.40 18.95 5.64
C VAL A 31 -2.42 20.09 5.38
N ALA A 32 -1.46 19.87 4.48
CA ALA A 32 -0.47 20.88 4.10
C ALA A 32 -1.14 22.14 3.51
N ALA A 33 -2.15 21.98 2.66
CA ALA A 33 -2.89 23.09 2.08
C ALA A 33 -3.62 23.93 3.15
N LYS A 34 -4.30 23.29 4.10
CA LYS A 34 -4.99 23.98 5.20
C LYS A 34 -4.03 24.69 6.15
N LEU A 35 -2.86 24.11 6.37
CA LEU A 35 -1.77 24.75 7.14
C LEU A 35 -0.99 25.79 6.32
N LYS A 36 -1.32 25.96 5.02
CA LYS A 36 -0.64 26.85 4.08
C LYS A 36 0.87 26.59 3.97
N ILE A 37 1.28 25.34 4.16
CA ILE A 37 2.67 24.88 4.02
C ILE A 37 2.84 24.03 2.76
N GLY A 38 4.06 23.96 2.25
CA GLY A 38 4.38 23.04 1.16
C GLY A 38 4.37 21.59 1.64
N ILE A 39 3.86 20.67 0.81
CA ILE A 39 3.82 19.23 1.13
C ILE A 39 5.20 18.65 1.49
N ALA A 40 6.26 19.11 0.81
CA ALA A 40 7.64 18.72 1.10
C ALA A 40 8.13 19.21 2.48
N SER A 41 7.55 20.28 3.02
CA SER A 41 7.88 20.75 4.37
C SER A 41 7.22 19.88 5.42
N LEU A 42 5.95 19.50 5.22
CA LEU A 42 5.27 18.52 6.07
C LEU A 42 5.99 17.17 6.04
N ALA A 43 6.36 16.67 4.85
CA ALA A 43 7.07 15.40 4.71
C ALA A 43 8.42 15.40 5.44
N ARG A 44 9.19 16.50 5.35
CA ARG A 44 10.46 16.65 6.09
C ARG A 44 10.24 16.73 7.60
N TRP A 45 9.20 17.42 8.07
CA TRP A 45 8.88 17.50 9.50
C TRP A 45 8.46 16.15 10.10
N ILE A 46 7.77 15.31 9.32
CA ILE A 46 7.39 13.94 9.72
C ILE A 46 8.61 13.02 9.77
N GLY A 47 9.51 13.15 8.79
CA GLY A 47 10.71 12.32 8.65
C GLY A 47 11.95 12.90 9.33
N ASP A 48 11.78 13.84 10.26
CA ASP A 48 12.88 14.47 10.97
C ASP A 48 13.56 13.45 11.89
N GLU A 49 14.87 13.26 11.72
CA GLU A 49 15.65 12.26 12.48
C GLU A 49 15.74 12.59 13.97
N ALA A 50 15.58 13.87 14.34
CA ALA A 50 15.50 14.29 15.74
C ALA A 50 14.21 13.83 16.43
N HIS A 51 13.18 13.46 15.66
CA HIS A 51 11.84 13.11 16.13
C HIS A 51 11.30 11.85 15.42
N PRO A 52 11.97 10.69 15.56
CA PRO A 52 11.62 9.47 14.84
C PRO A 52 10.20 8.96 15.14
N GLU A 53 9.66 9.28 16.32
CA GLU A 53 8.31 8.93 16.75
C GLU A 53 7.24 9.49 15.81
N ARG A 54 7.46 10.65 15.19
CA ARG A 54 6.49 11.26 14.27
C ARG A 54 6.24 10.37 13.07
N SER A 55 7.31 9.83 12.49
CA SER A 55 7.22 8.95 11.32
C SER A 55 6.47 7.66 11.63
N ALA A 56 6.74 7.04 12.79
CA ALA A 56 6.08 5.83 13.25
C ALA A 56 4.58 6.08 13.52
N ARG A 57 4.25 7.16 14.22
CA ARG A 57 2.86 7.51 14.52
C ARG A 57 2.04 7.88 13.29
N VAL A 58 2.64 8.59 12.33
CA VAL A 58 2.00 8.86 11.03
C VAL A 58 1.76 7.57 10.25
N ARG A 59 2.68 6.61 10.32
CA ARG A 59 2.50 5.29 9.70
C ARG A 59 1.29 4.56 10.30
N GLU A 60 1.19 4.49 11.62
CA GLU A 60 0.04 3.85 12.30
C GLU A 60 -1.28 4.58 12.00
N ALA A 61 -1.26 5.91 12.01
CA ALA A 61 -2.44 6.71 11.64
C ALA A 61 -2.90 6.44 10.20
N ARG A 62 -1.98 6.25 9.26
CA ARG A 62 -2.31 5.91 7.86
C ARG A 62 -2.91 4.51 7.74
N ILE A 63 -2.51 3.56 8.58
CA ILE A 63 -3.13 2.22 8.64
C ILE A 63 -4.56 2.35 9.18
N ALA A 64 -4.73 3.04 10.30
CA ALA A 64 -6.04 3.28 10.92
C ALA A 64 -7.01 4.06 10.02
N ALA A 65 -6.50 4.89 9.10
CA ALA A 65 -7.29 5.62 8.11
C ALA A 65 -8.02 4.71 7.10
N ALA A 66 -7.70 3.42 7.03
CA ALA A 66 -8.35 2.47 6.12
C ALA A 66 -9.88 2.48 6.28
N ARG A 67 -10.36 2.52 7.53
CA ARG A 67 -11.80 2.61 7.83
C ARG A 67 -12.43 3.89 7.31
N ALA A 68 -11.78 5.04 7.48
CA ALA A 68 -12.30 6.29 6.97
C ALA A 68 -12.38 6.31 5.43
N PHE A 69 -11.49 5.60 4.72
CA PHE A 69 -11.60 5.47 3.27
C PHE A 69 -12.78 4.58 2.86
N ASP A 70 -13.04 3.51 3.58
CA ASP A 70 -14.21 2.66 3.36
C ASP A 70 -15.53 3.44 3.56
N GLU A 71 -15.63 4.18 4.67
CA GLU A 71 -16.79 5.04 4.97
C GLU A 71 -16.96 6.16 3.91
N LYS A 72 -15.87 6.75 3.41
CA LYS A 72 -15.91 7.70 2.29
C LYS A 72 -16.41 7.07 1.00
N ALA A 73 -16.00 5.84 0.70
CA ALA A 73 -16.47 5.12 -0.49
C ALA A 73 -17.98 4.91 -0.44
N GLU A 74 -18.52 4.55 0.72
CA GLU A 74 -19.97 4.44 0.94
C GLU A 74 -20.66 5.80 0.79
N GLN A 75 -20.10 6.86 1.38
CA GLN A 75 -20.68 8.19 1.34
C GLN A 75 -20.78 8.75 -0.09
N GLU A 76 -19.73 8.63 -0.90
CA GLU A 76 -19.77 9.06 -2.31
C GLU A 76 -20.89 8.37 -3.10
N LEU A 77 -21.13 7.08 -2.85
CA LEU A 77 -22.21 6.33 -3.50
C LEU A 77 -23.59 6.79 -3.02
N ARG A 78 -23.75 7.10 -1.73
CA ARG A 78 -25.02 7.61 -1.17
C ARG A 78 -25.34 9.02 -1.66
N ASP A 79 -24.34 9.86 -1.87
CA ASP A 79 -24.51 11.26 -2.27
C ASP A 79 -24.80 11.44 -3.77
N ALA A 80 -24.60 10.40 -4.58
CA ALA A 80 -24.92 10.44 -6.01
C ALA A 80 -26.44 10.57 -6.25
N LYS A 81 -26.85 11.61 -6.98
CA LYS A 81 -28.27 11.94 -7.22
C LYS A 81 -28.75 11.62 -8.63
N ASP A 82 -27.83 11.39 -9.55
CA ASP A 82 -28.12 11.19 -10.97
C ASP A 82 -27.12 10.21 -11.60
N PRO A 83 -27.40 9.67 -12.80
CA PRO A 83 -26.53 8.67 -13.44
C PRO A 83 -25.10 9.15 -13.72
N PHE A 84 -24.90 10.44 -13.99
CA PHE A 84 -23.57 10.99 -14.26
C PHE A 84 -22.77 11.12 -12.95
N THR A 85 -23.37 11.66 -11.89
CA THR A 85 -22.73 11.71 -10.57
C THR A 85 -22.48 10.31 -10.01
N LEU A 86 -23.36 9.35 -10.28
CA LEU A 86 -23.18 7.95 -9.90
C LEU A 86 -21.97 7.31 -10.60
N ALA A 87 -21.75 7.59 -11.88
CA ALA A 87 -20.58 7.08 -12.60
C ALA A 87 -19.28 7.58 -11.96
N ARG A 88 -19.20 8.87 -11.66
CA ARG A 88 -18.04 9.45 -10.94
C ARG A 88 -17.89 8.86 -9.53
N ALA A 89 -18.99 8.72 -8.79
CA ALA A 89 -18.99 8.16 -7.44
C ALA A 89 -18.47 6.72 -7.41
N LYS A 90 -18.82 5.89 -8.41
CA LYS A 90 -18.31 4.53 -8.54
C LYS A 90 -16.79 4.49 -8.68
N GLU A 91 -16.22 5.36 -9.53
CA GLU A 91 -14.77 5.46 -9.71
C GLU A 91 -14.06 5.92 -8.42
N LEU A 92 -14.63 6.92 -7.73
CA LEU A 92 -14.10 7.38 -6.45
C LEU A 92 -14.19 6.31 -5.36
N ALA A 93 -15.33 5.62 -5.25
CA ALA A 93 -15.52 4.53 -4.31
C ALA A 93 -14.55 3.38 -4.56
N HIS A 94 -14.31 3.02 -5.82
CA HIS A 94 -13.30 2.03 -6.19
C HIS A 94 -11.90 2.48 -5.76
N HIS A 95 -11.53 3.74 -6.03
CA HIS A 95 -10.24 4.29 -5.61
C HIS A 95 -10.08 4.29 -4.08
N TYR A 96 -11.13 4.64 -3.33
CA TYR A 96 -11.10 4.63 -1.87
C TYR A 96 -10.96 3.22 -1.29
N ARG A 97 -11.66 2.22 -1.83
CA ARG A 97 -11.50 0.81 -1.43
C ARG A 97 -10.10 0.29 -1.72
N TRP A 98 -9.53 0.62 -2.88
CA TRP A 98 -8.13 0.32 -3.18
C TRP A 98 -7.19 1.00 -2.19
N LYS A 99 -7.43 2.26 -1.83
CA LYS A 99 -6.64 2.96 -0.80
C LYS A 99 -6.74 2.28 0.56
N ALA A 100 -7.93 1.85 0.97
CA ALA A 100 -8.15 1.12 2.22
C ALA A 100 -7.34 -0.20 2.24
N SER A 101 -7.35 -0.96 1.15
CA SER A 101 -6.58 -2.21 1.05
C SER A 101 -5.07 -2.02 1.03
N LYS A 102 -4.59 -0.87 0.55
CA LYS A 102 -3.17 -0.49 0.65
C LYS A 102 -2.78 0.06 2.02
N ALA A 103 -3.70 0.72 2.71
CA ALA A 103 -3.50 1.25 4.05
C ALA A 103 -3.47 0.13 5.09
N ASP A 104 -4.44 -0.78 5.07
CA ASP A 104 -4.49 -1.98 5.91
C ASP A 104 -4.72 -3.25 5.07
N PRO A 105 -3.63 -3.85 4.54
CA PRO A 105 -3.73 -5.10 3.79
C PRO A 105 -4.23 -6.28 4.63
N ARG A 106 -4.10 -6.22 5.96
CA ARG A 106 -4.53 -7.31 6.83
C ARG A 106 -6.06 -7.31 6.95
N GLY A 107 -6.68 -6.15 7.17
CA GLY A 107 -8.13 -6.00 7.27
C GLY A 107 -8.85 -5.93 5.93
N TYR A 108 -8.34 -5.15 4.97
CA TYR A 108 -9.03 -4.81 3.71
C TYR A 108 -8.39 -5.43 2.47
N GLY A 109 -7.29 -6.17 2.62
CA GLY A 109 -6.67 -6.89 1.51
C GLY A 109 -7.54 -8.03 1.01
N GLU A 110 -7.51 -8.26 -0.31
CA GLU A 110 -8.15 -9.41 -0.95
C GLU A 110 -7.60 -10.71 -0.34
N LYS A 111 -8.50 -11.59 0.09
CA LYS A 111 -8.14 -12.92 0.61
C LYS A 111 -8.37 -13.92 -0.50
N ILE A 112 -7.28 -14.55 -0.95
CA ILE A 112 -7.34 -15.60 -1.96
C ILE A 112 -7.12 -16.93 -1.23
N GLU A 113 -8.13 -17.78 -1.26
CA GLU A 113 -8.00 -19.18 -0.87
C GLU A 113 -7.49 -19.97 -2.07
N VAL A 114 -6.36 -20.65 -1.91
CA VAL A 114 -5.75 -21.47 -2.96
C VAL A 114 -5.86 -22.92 -2.54
N ASP A 115 -6.87 -23.62 -3.08
CA ASP A 115 -6.95 -25.09 -2.99
C ASP A 115 -6.02 -25.70 -4.04
N GLN A 116 -4.80 -26.02 -3.62
CA GLN A 116 -3.80 -26.64 -4.48
C GLN A 116 -3.74 -28.15 -4.22
N ARG A 117 -4.42 -28.93 -5.08
CA ARG A 117 -4.18 -30.37 -5.17
C ARG A 117 -2.90 -30.65 -5.94
N THR A 118 -1.82 -30.83 -5.19
CA THR A 118 -0.53 -31.26 -5.75
C THR A 118 -0.34 -32.75 -5.49
N THR A 119 -0.18 -33.53 -6.56
CA THR A 119 0.41 -34.87 -6.47
C THR A 119 1.92 -34.70 -6.53
N ILE A 120 2.60 -34.83 -5.40
CA ILE A 120 4.05 -34.99 -5.39
C ILE A 120 4.31 -36.44 -5.79
N THR A 121 4.57 -36.68 -7.07
CA THR A 121 5.16 -37.95 -7.50
C THR A 121 6.65 -37.86 -7.22
N ASP A 122 7.09 -38.53 -6.16
CA ASP A 122 8.50 -38.90 -6.04
C ASP A 122 8.83 -39.75 -7.27
N LEU A 123 9.73 -39.26 -8.12
CA LEU A 123 10.34 -40.15 -9.11
C LEU A 123 11.04 -41.23 -8.29
N THR A 124 10.77 -42.50 -8.59
CA THR A 124 11.51 -43.59 -7.94
C THR A 124 12.99 -43.43 -8.25
N ASP A 125 13.87 -43.96 -7.40
CA ASP A 125 15.32 -43.91 -7.62
C ASP A 125 15.68 -44.42 -9.03
N GLU A 126 14.97 -45.44 -9.53
CA GLU A 126 15.09 -45.95 -10.90
C GLU A 126 14.78 -44.90 -11.99
N GLN A 127 13.74 -44.07 -11.79
CA GLN A 127 13.37 -43.01 -12.73
C GLN A 127 14.35 -41.83 -12.68
N LEU A 128 14.91 -41.54 -11.51
CA LEU A 128 15.99 -40.55 -11.33
C LEU A 128 17.27 -41.02 -12.01
N GLU A 129 17.68 -42.27 -11.79
CA GLU A 129 18.85 -42.90 -12.40
C GLU A 129 18.73 -42.96 -13.93
N ALA A 130 17.58 -43.37 -14.45
CA ALA A 130 17.32 -43.39 -15.90
C ALA A 130 17.46 -41.98 -16.51
N ARG A 131 17.01 -40.95 -15.80
CA ARG A 131 17.10 -39.55 -16.24
C ARG A 131 18.54 -39.01 -16.15
N LEU A 132 19.29 -39.38 -15.12
CA LEU A 132 20.71 -39.05 -14.97
C LEU A 132 21.56 -39.71 -16.08
N ALA A 133 21.33 -40.99 -16.35
CA ALA A 133 22.03 -41.72 -17.41
C ALA A 133 21.75 -41.12 -18.79
N ALA A 134 20.49 -40.77 -19.08
CA ALA A 134 20.11 -40.10 -20.33
C ALA A 134 20.76 -38.72 -20.47
N MET A 135 20.93 -37.99 -19.37
CA MET A 135 21.59 -36.68 -19.37
C MET A 135 23.11 -36.79 -19.57
N GLN A 136 23.76 -37.74 -18.88
CA GLN A 136 25.19 -38.02 -19.05
C GLN A 136 25.52 -38.50 -20.47
N ALA A 137 24.68 -39.33 -21.07
CA ALA A 137 24.83 -39.77 -22.45
C ALA A 137 24.76 -38.59 -23.44
N LYS A 138 23.86 -37.63 -23.21
CA LYS A 138 23.77 -36.40 -24.02
C LYS A 138 25.00 -35.51 -23.84
N ILE A 139 25.49 -35.35 -22.62
CA ILE A 139 26.71 -34.60 -22.33
C ILE A 139 27.91 -35.24 -23.04
N ASN A 140 28.08 -36.56 -22.93
CA ASN A 140 29.17 -37.30 -23.59
C ASN A 140 29.06 -37.26 -25.12
N ALA A 141 27.84 -37.30 -25.67
CA ALA A 141 27.60 -37.14 -27.11
C ALA A 141 27.92 -35.71 -27.60
N SER A 142 27.67 -34.69 -26.77
CA SER A 142 28.06 -33.30 -27.06
C SER A 142 29.54 -33.00 -26.82
N ALA A 143 30.22 -33.82 -26.02
CA ALA A 143 31.64 -33.70 -25.67
C ALA A 143 32.57 -34.55 -26.57
N LYS A 144 32.06 -35.11 -27.68
CA LYS A 144 32.86 -35.78 -28.71
C LYS A 144 33.06 -34.79 -29.87
N PRO A 145 34.10 -33.94 -29.85
CA PRO A 145 34.41 -33.10 -30.98
C PRO A 145 35.01 -33.98 -32.08
N GLY A 146 34.46 -33.86 -33.28
CA GLY A 146 35.20 -34.17 -34.50
C GLY A 146 36.26 -33.10 -34.75
#